data_AF-A0A174ZMN0-F1
#
_entry.id   AF-A0A174ZMN0-F1
#
_cell.length_a   1.000
_cell.length_b   1.000
_cell.length_c   1.000
_cell.angle_alpha   90.00
_cell.angle_beta   90.00
_cell.angle_gamma   90.00
#
_symmetry.space_group_name_H-M   'P 1'
#
loop_
_entity.id
_entity.type
_entity.pdbx_description
1 polymer ?
#
loop_
_entity_poly.entity_id
_entity_poly.type
_entity_poly.pdbx_seq_one_letter_code
_entity_poly.pdbx_strand_id
1 'polypeptide(L)'
;MIKERHKHYIKILIIYTIVIAILIRTLPYTSRYFDNAVPCVSDFFLYFYDFPDNFFLCNLELVVAAFMIISIIRYEMSDFRVVLYSSMSKLWLNCVKKCAWISIVFPLINSVILTGCALSYTSVINCNWLEEGSVARNFIPNGNITTENTFVIILICFLLDILRVQITILTICALHWLIRNPVADFIITYACIFTTYVSVLPFENFYRKMCLNQSDVYISGIYYADDVITPFIIWIDMILISWAVIKFYRKDMLKN
;
A
#
# COMPACT_ATOMS: atom_id res chain seq x y z
N MET A 1 -9.59 14.28 24.98
CA MET A 1 -9.40 12.93 24.41
C MET A 1 -9.47 12.82 22.88
N ILE A 2 -10.49 13.33 22.15
CA ILE A 2 -10.51 13.27 20.66
C ILE A 2 -9.45 14.21 20.05
N LYS A 3 -9.37 15.46 20.52
CA LYS A 3 -8.42 16.49 20.04
C LYS A 3 -6.94 16.10 20.22
N GLU A 4 -6.61 15.38 21.31
CA GLU A 4 -5.25 14.92 21.58
C GLU A 4 -4.81 13.75 20.68
N ARG A 5 -5.74 12.88 20.29
CA ARG A 5 -5.43 11.76 19.38
C ARG A 5 -5.23 12.21 17.95
N HIS A 6 -6.00 13.18 17.47
CA HIS A 6 -5.72 13.81 16.17
C HIS A 6 -4.31 14.40 16.14
N LYS A 7 -3.88 15.06 17.24
CA LYS A 7 -2.51 15.57 17.37
C LYS A 7 -1.46 14.45 17.33
N HIS A 8 -1.75 13.28 17.89
CA HIS A 8 -0.86 12.12 17.83
C HIS A 8 -0.75 11.54 16.42
N TYR A 9 -1.86 11.37 15.71
CA TYR A 9 -1.85 10.87 14.32
C TYR A 9 -1.13 11.83 13.37
N ILE A 10 -1.33 13.14 13.52
CA ILE A 10 -0.59 14.15 12.73
C ILE A 10 0.91 14.05 12.99
N LYS A 11 1.35 13.84 14.23
CA LYS A 11 2.77 13.64 14.54
C LYS A 11 3.35 12.41 13.85
N ILE A 12 2.62 11.29 13.86
CA ILE A 12 3.05 10.05 13.16
C ILE A 12 3.19 10.33 11.66
N LEU A 13 2.20 10.99 11.05
CA LEU A 13 2.24 11.35 9.63
C LEU A 13 3.43 12.25 9.30
N ILE A 14 3.72 13.26 10.11
CA ILE A 14 4.89 14.15 9.90
C ILE A 14 6.19 13.34 9.96
N ILE A 15 6.35 12.47 10.96
CA ILE A 15 7.54 11.61 11.08
C ILE A 15 7.66 10.71 9.87
N TYR A 16 6.56 10.07 9.45
CA TYR A 16 6.50 9.25 8.26
C TYR A 16 6.92 10.02 6.99
N THR A 17 6.34 11.20 6.76
CA THR A 17 6.69 12.08 5.63
C THR A 17 8.19 12.39 5.60
N ILE A 18 8.79 12.72 6.74
CA ILE A 18 10.23 13.03 6.83
C ILE A 18 11.06 11.80 6.49
N VAL A 19 10.73 10.64 7.09
CA VAL A 19 11.48 9.39 6.86
C VAL A 19 11.40 8.97 5.40
N ILE A 20 10.20 8.98 4.80
CA ILE A 20 9.98 8.65 3.39
C ILE A 20 10.71 9.62 2.47
N ALA A 21 10.67 10.93 2.74
CA ALA A 21 11.39 11.92 1.94
C ALA A 21 12.91 11.70 1.95
N ILE A 22 13.48 11.32 3.10
CA ILE A 22 14.89 10.97 3.19
C ILE A 22 15.18 9.70 2.36
N LEU A 23 14.39 8.65 2.53
CA LEU A 23 14.60 7.36 1.86
C LEU A 23 14.46 7.44 0.35
N ILE A 24 13.39 8.08 -0.15
CA ILE A 24 13.16 8.25 -1.58
C ILE A 24 14.33 9.01 -2.21
N ARG A 25 14.89 9.98 -1.49
CA ARG A 25 16.03 10.75 -1.98
C ARG A 25 17.34 9.98 -1.92
N THR A 26 17.57 9.15 -0.90
CA THR A 26 18.87 8.50 -0.71
C THR A 26 18.99 7.16 -1.44
N LEU A 27 17.92 6.36 -1.48
CA LEU A 27 17.94 5.00 -2.02
C LEU A 27 18.43 4.92 -3.47
N PRO A 28 18.02 5.80 -4.40
CA PRO A 28 18.48 5.71 -5.78
C PRO A 28 19.98 6.04 -5.93
N TYR A 29 20.50 6.96 -5.10
CA TYR A 29 21.94 7.26 -5.08
C TYR A 29 22.76 6.10 -4.48
N THR A 30 22.29 5.49 -3.40
CA THR A 30 23.03 4.42 -2.73
C THR A 30 23.04 3.12 -3.52
N SER A 31 21.94 2.83 -4.23
CA SER A 31 21.82 1.67 -5.12
C SER A 31 22.49 1.90 -6.48
N ARG A 32 22.90 3.14 -6.80
CA ARG A 32 23.44 3.54 -8.11
C ARG A 32 22.49 3.20 -9.27
N TYR A 33 21.20 3.14 -8.97
CA TYR A 33 20.20 2.63 -9.90
C TYR A 33 20.07 3.49 -11.16
N PHE A 34 20.14 4.81 -10.99
CA PHE A 34 20.09 5.78 -12.08
C PHE A 34 21.47 6.21 -12.59
N ASP A 35 22.55 5.54 -12.17
CA ASP A 35 23.90 5.90 -12.61
C ASP A 35 24.05 5.71 -14.12
N ASN A 36 24.50 6.76 -14.81
CA ASN A 36 24.65 6.80 -16.27
C ASN A 36 23.36 6.57 -17.07
N ALA A 37 22.20 6.66 -16.42
CA ALA A 37 20.90 6.60 -17.08
C ALA A 37 20.28 8.00 -17.19
N VAL A 38 19.41 8.19 -18.16
CA VAL A 38 18.51 9.35 -18.26
C VAL A 38 17.15 8.93 -17.66
N PRO A 39 16.88 9.21 -16.38
CA PRO A 39 15.62 8.80 -15.76
C PRO A 39 14.49 9.74 -16.13
N CYS A 40 13.28 9.19 -16.21
CA CYS A 40 12.06 9.96 -16.24
C CYS A 40 11.21 9.75 -14.98
N VAL A 41 10.14 10.54 -14.81
CA VAL A 41 9.33 10.47 -13.58
C VAL A 41 8.73 9.09 -13.33
N SER A 42 8.26 8.38 -14.37
CA SER A 42 7.67 7.05 -14.16
C SER A 42 8.70 6.01 -13.73
N ASP A 43 9.98 6.16 -14.09
CA ASP A 43 11.02 5.23 -13.66
C ASP A 43 11.21 5.27 -12.14
N PHE A 44 11.01 6.43 -11.51
CA PHE A 44 10.98 6.53 -10.04
C PHE A 44 9.79 5.78 -9.46
N PHE A 45 8.59 5.91 -10.04
CA PHE A 45 7.42 5.19 -9.56
C PHE A 45 7.58 3.68 -9.75
N LEU A 46 8.02 3.24 -10.93
CA LEU A 46 8.26 1.83 -11.22
C LEU A 46 9.35 1.27 -10.32
N TYR A 47 10.46 1.98 -10.11
CA TYR A 47 11.47 1.58 -9.14
C TYR A 47 10.81 1.34 -7.78
N PHE A 48 10.27 2.36 -7.12
CA PHE A 48 9.79 2.23 -5.74
C PHE A 48 8.56 1.32 -5.54
N TYR A 49 7.78 1.07 -6.60
CA TYR A 49 6.63 0.17 -6.57
C TYR A 49 6.93 -1.24 -7.11
N ASP A 50 8.13 -1.53 -7.62
CA ASP A 50 8.51 -2.88 -8.05
C ASP A 50 8.94 -3.78 -6.89
N PHE A 51 8.34 -4.96 -6.84
CA PHE A 51 8.34 -5.86 -5.68
C PHE A 51 9.64 -6.67 -5.47
N PRO A 52 10.38 -7.13 -6.50
CA PRO A 52 11.59 -7.93 -6.29
C PRO A 52 12.72 -7.13 -5.64
N ASP A 53 12.81 -5.82 -5.93
CA ASP A 53 13.96 -4.99 -5.58
C ASP A 53 13.68 -3.92 -4.51
N ASN A 54 12.41 -3.57 -4.23
CA ASN A 54 12.08 -2.53 -3.24
C ASN A 54 11.47 -3.07 -1.93
N PHE A 55 12.39 -3.50 -1.06
CA PHE A 55 12.15 -3.93 0.31
C PHE A 55 11.55 -2.86 1.26
N PHE A 56 11.49 -1.57 0.87
CA PHE A 56 11.37 -0.51 1.89
C PHE A 56 10.13 0.40 1.83
N LEU A 57 9.76 0.99 0.69
CA LEU A 57 8.76 2.07 0.67
C LEU A 57 7.35 1.55 1.02
N CYS A 58 6.89 0.60 0.21
CA CYS A 58 5.59 -0.04 0.36
C CYS A 58 5.45 -0.75 1.72
N ASN A 59 6.55 -1.31 2.25
CA ASN A 59 6.57 -1.94 3.56
C ASN A 59 6.48 -0.95 4.70
N LEU A 60 7.30 0.11 4.67
CA LEU A 60 7.28 1.13 5.70
C LEU A 60 5.89 1.76 5.78
N GLU A 61 5.29 2.06 4.63
CA GLU A 61 3.91 2.49 4.53
C GLU A 61 2.96 1.53 5.25
N LEU A 62 2.98 0.25 4.87
CA LEU A 62 2.06 -0.74 5.43
C LEU A 62 2.24 -0.93 6.93
N VAL A 63 3.48 -0.91 7.44
CA VAL A 63 3.76 -1.02 8.88
C VAL A 63 3.21 0.17 9.65
N VAL A 64 3.48 1.39 9.17
CA VAL A 64 3.01 2.61 9.84
C VAL A 64 1.50 2.75 9.74
N ALA A 65 0.91 2.46 8.56
CA ALA A 65 -0.53 2.43 8.36
C ALA A 65 -1.18 1.40 9.28
N ALA A 66 -0.66 0.17 9.35
CA ALA A 66 -1.18 -0.89 10.22
C ALA A 66 -1.19 -0.47 11.69
N PHE A 67 -0.13 0.18 12.18
CA PHE A 67 -0.08 0.70 13.55
C PHE A 67 -1.19 1.72 13.83
N MET A 68 -1.43 2.66 12.90
CA MET A 68 -2.51 3.64 13.01
C MET A 68 -3.89 2.98 12.95
N ILE A 69 -4.08 2.03 12.04
CA ILE A 69 -5.32 1.27 11.86
C ILE A 69 -5.66 0.49 13.13
N ILE A 70 -4.72 -0.28 13.68
CA ILE A 70 -4.90 -1.04 14.93
C ILE A 70 -5.27 -0.11 16.08
N SER A 71 -4.60 1.05 16.17
CA SER A 71 -4.89 2.04 17.22
C SER A 71 -6.31 2.59 17.13
N ILE A 72 -6.83 2.81 15.91
CA ILE A 72 -8.22 3.25 15.68
C ILE A 72 -9.20 2.11 15.99
N ILE A 73 -8.97 0.91 15.45
CA ILE A 73 -9.86 -0.24 15.61
C ILE A 73 -9.98 -0.62 17.09
N ARG A 74 -8.86 -0.73 17.82
CA ARG A 74 -8.86 -1.02 19.26
C ARG A 74 -9.75 -0.06 20.04
N TYR A 75 -9.75 1.22 19.66
CA TYR A 75 -10.59 2.19 20.32
C TYR A 75 -12.08 2.02 19.99
N GLU A 76 -12.41 1.83 18.71
CA GLU A 76 -13.80 1.64 18.28
C GLU A 76 -14.41 0.32 18.78
N MET A 77 -13.59 -0.71 18.92
CA MET A 77 -13.96 -2.06 19.36
C MET A 77 -13.85 -2.26 20.87
N SER A 78 -13.60 -1.20 21.64
CA SER A 78 -13.63 -1.27 23.10
C SER A 78 -15.04 -1.59 23.61
N ASP A 79 -15.13 -2.38 24.69
CA ASP A 79 -16.42 -2.88 25.22
C ASP A 79 -17.45 -1.77 25.43
N PHE A 80 -17.02 -0.63 25.98
CA PHE A 80 -17.87 0.55 26.20
C PHE A 80 -18.43 1.17 24.91
N ARG A 81 -17.74 1.01 23.77
CA ARG A 81 -18.16 1.55 22.46
C ARG A 81 -19.03 0.55 21.72
N VAL A 82 -18.73 -0.74 21.80
CA VAL A 82 -19.47 -1.80 21.11
C VAL A 82 -20.95 -1.80 21.54
N VAL A 83 -21.21 -1.58 22.83
CA VAL A 83 -22.58 -1.50 23.41
C VAL A 83 -23.42 -0.37 22.80
N LEU A 84 -22.79 0.69 22.25
CA LEU A 84 -23.50 1.82 21.64
C LEU A 84 -24.06 1.50 20.25
N TYR A 85 -23.67 0.38 19.64
CA TYR A 85 -24.07 0.04 18.28
C TYR A 85 -25.24 -0.95 18.25
N SER A 86 -26.31 -0.55 17.57
CA SER A 86 -27.49 -1.40 17.32
C SER A 86 -27.21 -2.64 16.44
N SER A 87 -26.07 -2.68 15.73
CA SER A 87 -25.70 -3.82 14.90
C SER A 87 -24.19 -3.84 14.61
N MET A 88 -23.62 -5.04 14.56
CA MET A 88 -22.18 -5.23 14.26
C MET A 88 -21.80 -4.78 12.85
N SER A 89 -22.69 -4.91 11.86
CA SER A 89 -22.43 -4.38 10.52
C SER A 89 -22.29 -2.86 10.48
N LYS A 90 -23.04 -2.11 11.32
CA LYS A 90 -22.87 -0.66 11.47
C LYS A 90 -21.57 -0.29 12.16
N LEU A 91 -21.16 -1.06 13.18
CA LEU A 91 -19.87 -0.88 13.84
C LEU A 91 -18.72 -1.09 12.85
N TRP A 92 -18.73 -2.19 12.11
CA TRP A 92 -17.74 -2.47 11.06
C TRP A 92 -17.67 -1.36 10.02
N LEU A 93 -18.82 -0.95 9.48
CA LEU A 93 -18.87 0.12 8.49
C LEU A 93 -18.26 1.41 9.04
N ASN A 94 -18.50 1.73 10.31
CA ASN A 94 -17.90 2.89 10.96
C ASN A 94 -16.39 2.73 11.18
N CYS A 95 -15.90 1.55 11.55
CA CYS A 95 -14.46 1.27 11.67
C CYS A 95 -13.76 1.46 10.32
N VAL A 96 -14.29 0.84 9.25
CA VAL A 96 -13.75 0.95 7.90
C VAL A 96 -13.77 2.40 7.44
N LYS A 97 -14.89 3.12 7.59
CA LYS A 97 -14.99 4.55 7.24
C LYS A 97 -13.97 5.41 7.98
N LYS A 98 -13.74 5.16 9.27
CA LYS A 98 -12.78 5.90 10.08
C LYS A 98 -11.32 5.60 9.74
N CYS A 99 -11.05 4.45 9.11
CA CYS A 99 -9.72 4.11 8.62
C CYS A 99 -9.53 4.45 7.14
N ALA A 100 -10.61 4.63 6.36
CA ALA A 100 -10.55 4.84 4.91
C ALA A 100 -9.75 6.08 4.48
N TRP A 101 -9.65 7.10 5.34
CA TRP A 101 -8.80 8.26 5.02
C TRP A 101 -7.30 7.90 5.02
N ILE A 102 -6.88 6.90 5.80
CA ILE A 102 -5.48 6.42 5.85
C ILE A 102 -5.09 5.87 4.48
N SER A 103 -5.97 5.12 3.83
CA SER A 103 -5.71 4.57 2.49
C SER A 103 -5.63 5.62 1.38
N ILE A 104 -5.92 6.89 1.66
CA ILE A 104 -5.76 7.98 0.69
C ILE A 104 -4.54 8.82 1.05
N VAL A 105 -4.37 9.15 2.34
CA VAL A 105 -3.32 10.06 2.81
C VAL A 105 -1.92 9.47 2.61
N PHE A 106 -1.70 8.19 2.91
CA PHE A 106 -0.38 7.57 2.74
C PHE A 106 0.05 7.50 1.27
N PRO A 107 -0.77 6.95 0.35
CA PRO A 107 -0.45 6.95 -1.09
C PRO A 107 -0.24 8.35 -1.66
N LEU A 108 -1.00 9.35 -1.18
CA LEU A 108 -0.87 10.73 -1.64
C LEU A 108 0.47 11.34 -1.21
N ILE A 109 0.88 11.14 0.05
CA ILE A 109 2.19 11.57 0.55
C ILE A 109 3.31 10.93 -0.28
N ASN A 110 3.23 9.61 -0.51
CA ASN A 110 4.22 8.88 -1.30
C ASN A 110 4.31 9.44 -2.72
N SER A 111 3.17 9.59 -3.41
CA SER A 111 3.12 10.09 -4.78
C SER A 111 3.67 11.51 -4.92
N VAL A 112 3.37 12.41 -3.97
CA VAL A 112 3.87 13.78 -3.96
C VAL A 112 5.38 13.81 -3.74
N ILE A 113 5.90 13.03 -2.78
CA ILE A 113 7.33 12.97 -2.50
C ILE A 113 8.10 12.35 -3.66
N LEU A 114 7.59 11.25 -4.24
CA LEU A 114 8.20 10.61 -5.42
C LEU A 114 8.30 11.58 -6.59
N THR A 115 7.20 12.26 -6.92
CA THR A 115 7.16 13.24 -8.00
C THR A 115 8.14 14.39 -7.73
N GLY A 116 8.14 14.95 -6.51
CA GLY A 116 9.04 16.03 -6.13
C GLY A 116 10.51 15.61 -6.19
N CYS A 117 10.83 14.38 -5.77
CA CYS A 117 12.18 13.84 -5.84
C CYS A 117 12.62 13.62 -7.29
N ALA A 118 11.80 12.98 -8.12
CA ALA A 118 12.09 12.76 -9.54
C ALA A 118 12.43 14.09 -10.25
N LEU A 119 11.58 15.12 -10.06
CA LEU A 119 11.82 16.45 -10.64
C LEU A 119 13.12 17.10 -10.14
N SER A 120 13.52 16.87 -8.89
CA SER A 120 14.80 17.35 -8.35
C SER A 120 16.03 16.65 -8.97
N TYR A 121 15.85 15.46 -9.52
CA TYR A 121 16.87 14.70 -10.25
C TYR A 121 16.98 15.09 -11.73
N THR A 122 16.38 16.20 -12.15
CA THR A 122 16.31 16.66 -13.55
C THR A 122 15.58 15.70 -14.49
N SER A 123 14.76 14.79 -13.96
CA SER A 123 13.97 13.86 -14.76
C SER A 123 12.91 14.58 -15.59
N VAL A 124 12.69 14.13 -16.83
CA VAL A 124 11.59 14.62 -17.67
C VAL A 124 10.26 13.96 -17.29
N ILE A 125 9.16 14.72 -17.39
CA ILE A 125 7.82 14.20 -17.10
C ILE A 125 7.40 13.18 -18.16
N ASN A 126 7.60 13.49 -19.44
CA ASN A 126 7.28 12.58 -20.53
C ASN A 126 8.47 11.65 -20.77
N CYS A 127 8.26 10.37 -20.50
CA CYS A 127 9.28 9.36 -20.66
C CYS A 127 9.54 9.01 -22.11
N ASN A 128 10.80 9.03 -22.52
CA ASN A 128 11.25 8.46 -23.78
C ASN A 128 12.07 7.20 -23.51
N TRP A 129 11.39 6.08 -23.26
CA TRP A 129 12.05 4.80 -22.95
C TRP A 129 12.81 4.16 -24.12
N LEU A 130 12.69 4.73 -25.33
CA LEU A 130 13.43 4.30 -26.51
C LEU A 130 14.76 5.05 -26.67
N GLU A 131 15.01 6.09 -25.87
CA GLU A 131 16.25 6.86 -25.92
C GLU A 131 17.45 6.02 -25.47
N GLU A 132 18.58 6.19 -26.15
CA GLU A 132 19.85 5.57 -25.75
C GLU A 132 20.26 6.07 -24.36
N GLY A 133 20.54 5.13 -23.45
CA GLY A 133 20.85 5.46 -22.06
C GLY A 133 19.63 5.72 -21.17
N SER A 134 18.39 5.53 -21.64
CA SER A 134 17.23 5.51 -20.75
C SER A 134 17.26 4.32 -19.79
N VAL A 135 16.57 4.44 -18.66
CA VAL A 135 16.50 3.36 -17.64
C VAL A 135 15.92 2.07 -18.23
N ALA A 136 14.83 2.17 -18.99
CA ALA A 136 14.22 1.03 -19.66
C ALA A 136 15.18 0.34 -20.64
N ARG A 137 15.99 1.11 -21.38
CA ARG A 137 16.97 0.56 -22.33
C ARG A 137 18.15 -0.12 -21.64
N ASN A 138 18.52 0.33 -20.44
CA ASN A 138 19.52 -0.36 -19.62
C ASN A 138 18.99 -1.71 -19.10
N PHE A 139 17.69 -1.80 -18.78
CA PHE A 139 17.04 -3.05 -18.37
C PHE A 139 16.86 -4.02 -19.55
N ILE A 140 16.42 -3.53 -20.72
CA ILE A 140 16.10 -4.34 -21.89
C ILE A 140 16.88 -3.79 -23.11
N PRO A 141 18.19 -4.08 -23.21
CA PRO A 141 19.06 -3.47 -24.23
C PRO A 141 18.71 -3.90 -25.65
N ASN A 142 18.23 -5.13 -25.84
CA ASN A 142 17.97 -5.72 -27.17
C ASN A 142 16.51 -6.13 -27.39
N GLY A 143 15.60 -5.80 -26.47
CA GLY A 143 14.18 -6.12 -26.59
C GLY A 143 13.36 -4.98 -27.19
N ASN A 144 12.14 -5.30 -27.60
CA ASN A 144 11.13 -4.31 -27.94
C ASN A 144 10.58 -3.72 -26.65
N ILE A 145 10.70 -2.40 -26.51
CA ILE A 145 10.20 -1.66 -25.35
C ILE A 145 8.86 -1.05 -25.73
N THR A 146 7.87 -1.25 -24.88
CA THR A 146 6.55 -0.63 -25.00
C THR A 146 6.53 0.68 -24.23
N THR A 147 6.28 1.80 -24.89
CA THR A 147 6.18 3.10 -24.23
C THR A 147 4.80 3.32 -23.64
N GLU A 148 4.74 3.59 -22.34
CA GLU A 148 3.50 3.94 -21.65
C GLU A 148 3.50 5.41 -21.22
N ASN A 149 2.30 5.96 -21.01
CA ASN A 149 2.18 7.33 -20.56
C ASN A 149 2.52 7.42 -19.06
N THR A 150 3.45 8.31 -18.70
CA THR A 150 3.85 8.59 -17.31
C THR A 150 2.67 8.81 -16.39
N PHE A 151 1.66 9.57 -16.82
CA PHE A 151 0.48 9.85 -16.00
C PHE A 151 -0.35 8.60 -15.71
N VAL A 152 -0.41 7.66 -16.66
CA VAL A 152 -1.13 6.39 -16.49
C VAL A 152 -0.42 5.52 -15.45
N ILE A 153 0.91 5.44 -15.51
CA ILE A 153 1.72 4.69 -14.54
C ILE A 153 1.53 5.27 -13.13
N ILE A 154 1.65 6.59 -12.98
CA ILE A 154 1.47 7.26 -11.68
C ILE A 154 0.07 6.98 -11.12
N LEU A 155 -0.97 7.10 -11.95
CA LEU A 155 -2.35 6.89 -11.53
C LEU A 155 -2.60 5.44 -11.11
N ILE A 156 -2.01 4.47 -11.82
CA ILE A 156 -2.16 3.06 -11.48
C ILE A 156 -1.37 2.71 -10.22
N CYS A 157 -0.13 3.17 -10.06
CA CYS A 157 0.61 3.00 -8.82
C CYS A 157 -0.17 3.56 -7.62
N PHE A 158 -0.70 4.77 -7.75
CA PHE A 158 -1.53 5.40 -6.72
C PHE A 158 -2.79 4.60 -6.39
N LEU A 159 -3.49 4.09 -7.41
CA LEU A 159 -4.68 3.26 -7.23
C LEU A 159 -4.37 1.95 -6.53
N LEU A 160 -3.33 1.25 -6.97
CA LEU A 160 -2.89 -0.01 -6.38
C LEU A 160 -2.50 0.17 -4.92
N ASP A 161 -1.85 1.28 -4.59
CA ASP A 161 -1.48 1.62 -3.22
C ASP A 161 -2.70 1.84 -2.32
N ILE A 162 -3.72 2.56 -2.83
CA ILE A 162 -5.00 2.71 -2.13
C ILE A 162 -5.61 1.33 -1.82
N LEU A 163 -5.70 0.45 -2.83
CA LEU A 163 -6.29 -0.88 -2.67
C LEU A 163 -5.51 -1.71 -1.64
N ARG A 164 -4.18 -1.62 -1.68
CA ARG A 164 -3.27 -2.31 -0.78
C ARG A 164 -3.47 -1.91 0.69
N VAL A 165 -3.58 -0.61 0.97
CA VAL A 165 -3.86 -0.13 2.33
C VAL A 165 -5.29 -0.49 2.75
N GLN A 166 -6.27 -0.45 1.84
CA GLN A 166 -7.65 -0.86 2.15
C GLN A 166 -7.77 -2.33 2.52
N ILE A 167 -7.05 -3.22 1.84
CA ILE A 167 -7.00 -4.64 2.20
C ILE A 167 -6.36 -4.83 3.56
N THR A 168 -5.32 -4.07 3.87
CA THR A 168 -4.71 -4.07 5.20
C THR A 168 -5.73 -3.66 6.27
N ILE A 169 -6.53 -2.62 6.03
CA ILE A 169 -7.63 -2.20 6.92
C ILE A 169 -8.62 -3.35 7.14
N LEU A 170 -9.09 -3.98 6.06
CA LEU A 170 -10.08 -5.04 6.12
C LEU A 170 -9.56 -6.29 6.82
N THR A 171 -8.28 -6.62 6.58
CA THR A 171 -7.57 -7.74 7.22
C THR A 171 -7.44 -7.51 8.71
N ILE A 172 -6.95 -6.35 9.15
CA ILE A 172 -6.84 -6.02 10.58
C ILE A 172 -8.22 -6.01 11.23
N CYS A 173 -9.24 -5.44 10.58
CA CYS A 173 -10.60 -5.44 11.08
C CYS A 173 -11.13 -6.87 11.32
N ALA A 174 -10.87 -7.79 10.39
CA ALA A 174 -11.29 -9.18 10.49
C ALA A 174 -10.50 -9.94 11.58
N LEU A 175 -9.17 -9.78 11.62
CA LEU A 175 -8.29 -10.42 12.60
C LEU A 175 -8.62 -9.97 14.03
N HIS A 176 -8.75 -8.66 14.25
CA HIS A 176 -9.08 -8.12 15.57
C HIS A 176 -10.39 -8.67 16.10
N TRP A 177 -11.35 -8.97 15.21
CA TRP A 177 -12.62 -9.56 15.56
C TRP A 177 -12.49 -11.02 16.02
N LEU A 178 -11.62 -11.79 15.35
CA LEU A 178 -11.37 -13.19 15.64
C LEU A 178 -10.56 -13.37 16.94
N ILE A 179 -9.53 -12.55 17.13
CA ILE A 179 -8.50 -12.77 18.14
C ILE A 179 -8.72 -11.89 19.38
N ARG A 180 -9.28 -10.68 19.22
CA ARG A 180 -9.50 -9.69 20.27
C ARG A 180 -8.25 -9.35 21.09
N ASN A 181 -7.06 -9.57 20.53
CA ASN A 181 -5.79 -9.26 21.16
C ASN A 181 -4.96 -8.36 20.24
N PRO A 182 -4.74 -7.08 20.60
CA PRO A 182 -4.06 -6.13 19.74
C PRO A 182 -2.60 -6.48 19.45
N VAL A 183 -1.93 -7.20 20.36
CA VAL A 183 -0.55 -7.65 20.15
C VAL A 183 -0.52 -8.76 19.10
N ALA A 184 -1.45 -9.71 19.18
CA ALA A 184 -1.57 -10.77 18.20
C ALA A 184 -1.96 -10.22 16.82
N ASP A 185 -2.86 -9.23 16.76
CA ASP A 185 -3.23 -8.58 15.49
C ASP A 185 -2.03 -7.90 14.83
N PHE A 186 -1.21 -7.20 15.62
CA PHE A 186 0.00 -6.56 15.12
C PHE A 186 1.00 -7.60 14.61
N ILE A 187 1.26 -8.66 15.39
CA ILE A 187 2.19 -9.73 15.01
C ILE A 187 1.73 -10.44 13.74
N ILE A 188 0.44 -10.78 13.64
CA ILE A 188 -0.10 -11.51 12.47
C ILE A 188 -0.13 -10.60 11.25
N THR A 189 -0.55 -9.34 11.39
CA THR A 189 -0.53 -8.40 10.26
C THR A 189 0.90 -8.19 9.77
N TYR A 190 1.85 -8.02 10.69
CA TYR A 190 3.26 -7.88 10.35
C TYR A 190 3.82 -9.15 9.71
N ALA A 191 3.46 -10.33 10.23
CA ALA A 191 3.82 -11.60 9.63
C ALA A 191 3.23 -11.75 8.23
N CYS A 192 1.97 -11.35 7.99
CA CYS A 192 1.36 -11.38 6.66
C CYS A 192 2.11 -10.46 5.69
N ILE A 193 2.42 -9.23 6.09
CA ILE A 193 3.23 -8.30 5.30
C ILE A 193 4.61 -8.92 5.02
N PHE A 194 5.28 -9.48 6.03
CA PHE A 194 6.61 -10.08 5.89
C PHE A 194 6.62 -11.38 5.07
N THR A 195 5.55 -12.19 5.13
CA THR A 195 5.47 -13.45 4.39
C THR A 195 5.32 -13.27 2.88
N THR A 196 4.95 -12.06 2.43
CA THR A 196 5.05 -11.71 1.01
C THR A 196 6.47 -11.81 0.47
N TYR A 197 7.49 -11.85 1.35
CA TYR A 197 8.91 -11.93 1.00
C TYR A 197 9.51 -13.34 1.03
N VAL A 198 8.92 -14.29 1.76
CA VAL A 198 9.61 -15.56 2.09
C VAL A 198 9.09 -16.77 1.31
N SER A 199 8.09 -16.62 0.45
CA SER A 199 7.58 -17.74 -0.38
C SER A 199 7.14 -19.00 0.39
N VAL A 200 6.67 -18.84 1.63
CA VAL A 200 6.34 -19.97 2.54
C VAL A 200 4.84 -20.20 2.68
N LEU A 201 3.99 -19.26 2.29
CA LEU A 201 2.54 -19.34 2.51
C LEU A 201 1.76 -18.95 1.24
N PRO A 202 0.58 -19.55 0.98
CA PRO A 202 -0.28 -19.21 -0.17
C PRO A 202 -0.77 -17.74 -0.18
N PHE A 203 -0.52 -16.97 0.89
CA PHE A 203 -0.70 -15.52 0.96
C PHE A 203 0.36 -14.71 0.20
N GLU A 204 1.38 -15.37 -0.34
CA GLU A 204 2.45 -14.83 -1.19
C GLU A 204 1.99 -13.84 -2.26
N ASN A 205 0.72 -13.95 -2.70
CA ASN A 205 0.25 -13.33 -3.92
C ASN A 205 -0.60 -12.06 -3.73
N PHE A 206 -1.15 -11.75 -2.56
CA PHE A 206 -2.15 -10.67 -2.49
C PHE A 206 -1.54 -9.27 -2.60
N TYR A 207 -0.54 -8.96 -1.78
CA TYR A 207 0.12 -7.64 -1.80
C TYR A 207 1.03 -7.49 -3.02
N ARG A 208 1.66 -8.57 -3.47
CA ARG A 208 2.50 -8.59 -4.68
C ARG A 208 1.70 -8.28 -5.94
N LYS A 209 0.46 -8.78 -6.04
CA LYS A 209 -0.45 -8.45 -7.15
C LYS A 209 -0.89 -6.98 -7.16
N MET A 210 -0.60 -6.21 -6.10
CA MET A 210 -0.87 -4.77 -6.00
C MET A 210 0.40 -3.93 -6.14
N CYS A 211 1.41 -4.51 -6.79
CA CYS A 211 2.66 -3.86 -7.15
C CYS A 211 2.85 -4.06 -8.65
N LEU A 212 3.37 -3.07 -9.34
CA LEU A 212 3.70 -3.21 -10.76
C LEU A 212 5.09 -3.81 -10.89
N ASN A 213 5.23 -4.85 -11.69
CA ASN A 213 6.55 -5.35 -12.05
C ASN A 213 7.16 -4.44 -13.12
N GLN A 214 8.29 -3.82 -12.81
CA GLN A 214 8.91 -2.84 -13.70
C GLN A 214 9.31 -3.46 -15.04
N SER A 215 9.86 -4.68 -15.00
CA SER A 215 10.29 -5.37 -16.22
C SER A 215 9.11 -5.69 -17.13
N ASP A 216 7.98 -6.12 -16.55
CA ASP A 216 6.78 -6.45 -17.31
C ASP A 216 6.18 -5.20 -17.95
N VAL A 217 6.17 -4.07 -17.23
CA VAL A 217 5.70 -2.78 -17.75
C VAL A 217 6.56 -2.30 -18.93
N TYR A 218 7.88 -2.49 -18.86
CA TYR A 218 8.76 -2.10 -19.97
C TYR A 218 8.63 -2.99 -21.22
N ILE A 219 8.34 -4.28 -21.05
CA ILE A 219 8.25 -5.25 -22.18
C ILE A 219 6.87 -5.25 -22.81
N SER A 220 5.83 -5.20 -21.99
CA SER A 220 4.45 -5.50 -22.39
C SER A 220 3.45 -4.38 -22.09
N GLY A 221 3.89 -3.30 -21.45
CA GLY A 221 3.03 -2.23 -20.98
C GLY A 221 2.20 -2.69 -19.79
N ILE A 222 1.11 -1.98 -19.53
CA ILE A 222 0.23 -2.30 -18.40
C ILE A 222 -0.79 -3.35 -18.84
N TYR A 223 -0.79 -4.49 -18.17
CA TYR A 223 -1.71 -5.56 -18.49
C TYR A 223 -2.99 -5.44 -17.66
N TYR A 224 -4.05 -4.87 -18.25
CA TYR A 224 -5.30 -4.57 -17.56
C TYR A 224 -5.90 -5.74 -16.75
N ALA A 225 -5.75 -6.99 -17.21
CA ALA A 225 -6.31 -8.14 -16.49
C ALA A 225 -5.56 -8.44 -15.18
N ASP A 226 -4.23 -8.37 -15.19
CA ASP A 226 -3.43 -8.68 -13.99
C ASP A 226 -3.16 -7.45 -13.13
N ASP A 227 -2.90 -6.29 -13.74
CA ASP A 227 -2.48 -5.08 -13.04
C ASP A 227 -3.64 -4.19 -12.57
N VAL A 228 -4.87 -4.44 -13.04
CA VAL A 228 -6.06 -3.66 -12.66
C VAL A 228 -7.16 -4.59 -12.16
N ILE A 229 -7.66 -5.49 -13.01
CA ILE A 229 -8.84 -6.30 -12.68
C ILE A 229 -8.57 -7.22 -11.48
N THR A 230 -7.44 -7.92 -11.46
CA THR A 230 -7.08 -8.85 -10.37
C THR A 230 -7.01 -8.15 -9.00
N PRO A 231 -6.30 -7.01 -8.84
CA PRO A 231 -6.32 -6.20 -7.61
C PRO A 231 -7.73 -5.81 -7.15
N PHE A 232 -8.59 -5.40 -8.07
CA PHE A 232 -9.97 -5.04 -7.75
C PHE A 232 -10.80 -6.23 -7.27
N ILE A 233 -10.64 -7.41 -7.91
CA ILE A 233 -11.33 -8.64 -7.49
C ILE A 233 -10.88 -9.01 -6.07
N ILE A 234 -9.58 -9.01 -5.80
CA ILE A 234 -9.04 -9.29 -4.46
C ILE A 234 -9.63 -8.32 -3.42
N TRP A 235 -9.71 -7.04 -3.76
CA TRP A 235 -10.29 -6.04 -2.87
C TRP A 235 -11.77 -6.30 -2.56
N ILE A 236 -12.56 -6.65 -3.57
CA ILE A 236 -13.97 -7.03 -3.39
C ILE A 236 -14.10 -8.27 -2.52
N ASP A 237 -13.30 -9.31 -2.79
CA ASP A 237 -13.30 -10.54 -2.01
C ASP A 237 -12.97 -10.28 -0.53
N MET A 238 -12.00 -9.41 -0.26
CA MET A 238 -11.65 -9.02 1.10
C MET A 238 -12.75 -8.24 1.82
N ILE A 239 -13.54 -7.42 1.11
CA ILE A 239 -14.73 -6.78 1.68
C ILE A 239 -15.76 -7.85 2.07
N LEU A 240 -16.01 -8.81 1.20
CA LEU A 240 -16.98 -9.89 1.43
C LEU A 240 -16.55 -10.78 2.60
N ILE A 241 -15.27 -11.17 2.66
CA ILE A 241 -14.69 -11.97 3.74
C ILE A 241 -14.78 -11.22 5.06
N SER A 242 -14.32 -9.96 5.12
CA SER A 242 -14.36 -9.13 6.33
C SER A 242 -15.78 -8.96 6.85
N TRP A 243 -16.74 -8.72 5.95
CA TRP A 243 -18.15 -8.61 6.32
C TRP A 243 -18.75 -9.94 6.80
N ALA A 244 -18.42 -11.06 6.14
CA ALA A 244 -18.89 -12.39 6.52
C ALA A 244 -18.41 -12.78 7.92
N VAL A 245 -17.12 -12.59 8.23
CA VAL A 245 -16.53 -12.86 9.55
C VAL A 245 -17.34 -12.18 10.66
N ILE A 246 -17.75 -10.93 10.43
CA ILE A 246 -18.47 -10.11 11.41
C ILE A 246 -19.93 -10.55 11.54
N LYS A 247 -20.56 -10.98 10.44
CA LYS A 247 -21.92 -11.48 10.46
C LYS A 247 -22.05 -12.81 11.21
N PHE A 248 -21.09 -13.73 11.05
CA PHE A 248 -21.12 -15.04 11.71
C PHE A 248 -20.84 -14.97 13.21
N TYR A 249 -19.87 -14.15 13.64
CA TYR A 249 -19.53 -13.99 15.07
C TYR A 249 -20.55 -13.18 15.89
N ARG A 250 -21.59 -12.61 15.27
CA ARG A 250 -22.72 -11.97 15.98
C ARG A 250 -23.43 -12.93 16.94
N LYS A 251 -23.40 -14.24 16.67
CA LYS A 251 -24.12 -15.23 17.49
C LYS A 251 -23.52 -15.47 18.88
N ASP A 252 -22.25 -15.14 19.08
CA ASP A 252 -21.57 -15.43 20.36
C ASP A 252 -21.64 -14.28 21.37
N MET A 253 -21.89 -13.04 20.93
CA MET A 253 -21.97 -11.87 21.83
C MET A 253 -23.36 -11.55 22.37
N LEU A 254 -24.42 -12.16 21.82
CA LEU A 254 -25.79 -12.03 22.36
C LEU A 254 -26.14 -13.14 23.36
N LYS A 255 -25.20 -14.02 23.68
CA LYS A 255 -25.41 -15.17 24.58
C LYS A 255 -24.91 -14.97 26.01
N ASN A 256 -24.27 -13.83 26.31
CA ASN A 256 -23.82 -13.49 27.66
C ASN A 256 -24.41 -12.15 28.09
#